data_AF-A0A2N5MJX6-F1
#
_entry.id   AF-A0A2N5MJX6-F1
#
_cell.length_a   1.000
_cell.length_b   1.000
_cell.length_c   1.000
_cell.angle_alpha   90.00
_cell.angle_beta   90.00
_cell.angle_gamma   90.00
#
_symmetry.space_group_name_H-M   'P 1'
#
loop_
_entity.id
_entity.type
_entity.pdbx_description
1 polymer ?
#
loop_
_entity_poly.entity_id
_entity_poly.type
_entity_poly.pdbx_seq_one_letter_code
_entity_poly.pdbx_strand_id
1 'polypeptide(L)'
;MKWSEIAIHTTNEAVEPVSNILHEAGASGVVIEDPHDLYKERENVFGEIYQLNPADYPDEGVIVKAYLPVNSFLGETVDAIKEAINNLLLFDIDLGRNAVSISEVNEEEWATAWKKYYNPVKISERFTIVPTWEDYAPVSSDELIIELDPGMAFGTGTHPTTVMCIQALERTVKPGDMVVDVGTGSGVLSIAAALLQARGVTALDLDEVAVASAKINVKLNKVHDVVSVSQNNLLDGVEGSADVVVANILAEVIVRFTDDVAKVVKPSGYFIASGIIGQKKQEVKDAMIASGFSIEETILMEDWVAIIAKRNH
;
A
#
# COMPACT_ATOMS: atom_id res chain seq x y z
N MET A 1 13.38 18.11 9.39
CA MET A 1 12.79 18.99 10.42
C MET A 1 12.64 18.19 11.70
N LYS A 2 12.73 18.82 12.87
CA LYS A 2 12.50 18.14 14.15
C LYS A 2 11.08 18.42 14.61
N TRP A 3 10.37 17.40 15.05
CA TRP A 3 9.02 17.52 15.58
C TRP A 3 9.02 17.20 17.07
N SER A 4 8.09 17.77 17.81
CA SER A 4 7.86 17.43 19.20
C SER A 4 6.45 16.86 19.32
N GLU A 5 6.35 15.67 19.88
CA GLU A 5 5.06 15.12 20.32
C GLU A 5 4.73 15.70 21.69
N ILE A 6 3.51 16.18 21.83
CA ILE A 6 2.91 16.61 23.09
C ILE A 6 1.78 15.63 23.36
N ALA A 7 1.84 14.92 24.50
CA ALA A 7 0.80 13.98 24.90
C ALA A 7 0.12 14.48 26.18
N ILE A 8 -1.21 14.55 26.17
CA ILE A 8 -2.03 14.97 27.30
C ILE A 8 -2.90 13.81 27.74
N HIS A 9 -2.62 13.28 28.93
CA HIS A 9 -3.44 12.28 29.58
C HIS A 9 -4.58 12.95 30.33
N THR A 10 -5.81 12.73 29.88
CA THR A 10 -7.01 13.39 30.38
C THR A 10 -8.23 12.44 30.35
N THR A 11 -9.43 12.95 30.65
CA THR A 11 -10.70 12.21 30.55
C THR A 11 -11.28 12.24 29.14
N ASN A 12 -12.26 11.38 28.84
CA ASN A 12 -13.04 11.46 27.60
C ASN A 12 -13.77 12.78 27.41
N GLU A 13 -14.27 13.39 28.50
CA GLU A 13 -14.99 14.67 28.46
C GLU A 13 -14.09 15.82 27.97
N ALA A 14 -12.81 15.78 28.35
CA ALA A 14 -11.85 16.80 28.01
C ALA A 14 -11.21 16.64 26.62
N VAL A 15 -11.51 15.57 25.86
CA VAL A 15 -10.87 15.29 24.56
C VAL A 15 -11.10 16.43 23.56
N GLU A 16 -12.35 16.84 23.34
CA GLU A 16 -12.71 17.91 22.40
C GLU A 16 -12.07 19.27 22.77
N PRO A 17 -12.22 19.79 24.00
CA PRO A 17 -11.62 21.07 24.36
C PRO A 17 -10.09 21.05 24.34
N VAL A 18 -9.45 19.94 24.76
CA VAL A 18 -8.00 19.77 24.67
C VAL A 18 -7.55 19.74 23.20
N SER A 19 -8.28 19.03 22.34
CA SER A 19 -7.99 18.98 20.90
C SER A 19 -8.06 20.36 20.26
N ASN A 20 -9.06 21.17 20.61
CA ASN A 20 -9.18 22.54 20.14
C ASN A 20 -7.98 23.41 20.58
N ILE A 21 -7.56 23.31 21.84
CA ILE A 21 -6.39 24.03 22.36
C ILE A 21 -5.12 23.66 21.57
N LEU A 22 -4.94 22.37 21.24
CA LEU A 22 -3.80 21.90 20.47
C LEU A 22 -3.82 22.43 19.03
N HIS A 23 -4.99 22.50 18.41
CA HIS A 23 -5.17 23.11 17.09
C HIS A 23 -4.85 24.60 17.09
N GLU A 24 -5.34 25.35 18.09
CA GLU A 24 -5.04 26.78 18.26
C GLU A 24 -3.53 27.02 18.48
N ALA A 25 -2.85 26.08 19.13
CA ALA A 25 -1.40 26.11 19.32
C ALA A 25 -0.60 25.72 18.05
N GLY A 26 -1.27 25.38 16.94
CA GLY A 26 -0.66 25.15 15.64
C GLY A 26 -0.54 23.68 15.23
N ALA A 27 -1.19 22.75 15.93
CA ALA A 27 -1.23 21.35 15.51
C ALA A 27 -2.10 21.18 14.25
N SER A 28 -1.58 20.46 13.25
CA SER A 28 -2.34 20.12 12.04
C SER A 28 -3.39 19.02 12.26
N GLY A 29 -3.27 18.26 13.34
CA GLY A 29 -4.11 17.13 13.69
C GLY A 29 -3.79 16.67 15.11
N VAL A 30 -4.71 15.89 15.69
CA VAL A 30 -4.52 15.22 16.98
C VAL A 30 -4.73 13.71 16.80
N VAL A 31 -4.00 12.93 17.60
CA VAL A 31 -4.21 11.47 17.73
C VAL A 31 -4.83 11.22 19.09
N ILE A 32 -5.88 10.41 19.13
CA ILE A 32 -6.62 10.10 20.34
C ILE A 32 -6.43 8.60 20.63
N GLU A 33 -5.82 8.29 21.74
CA GLU A 33 -5.62 6.92 22.23
C GLU A 33 -6.61 6.66 23.37
N ASP A 34 -7.79 6.14 23.01
CA ASP A 34 -8.84 5.74 23.94
C ASP A 34 -8.85 4.21 24.12
N PRO A 35 -8.68 3.68 25.34
CA PRO A 35 -8.72 2.23 25.61
C PRO A 35 -10.02 1.56 25.17
N HIS A 36 -11.13 2.31 25.07
CA HIS A 36 -12.39 1.78 24.55
C HIS A 36 -12.27 1.35 23.07
N ASP A 37 -11.31 1.89 22.31
CA ASP A 37 -11.07 1.46 20.92
C ASP A 37 -10.56 0.02 20.83
N LEU A 38 -9.95 -0.54 21.89
CA LEU A 38 -9.55 -1.95 21.96
C LEU A 38 -10.74 -2.90 21.97
N TYR A 39 -11.88 -2.45 22.50
CA TYR A 39 -13.08 -3.26 22.74
C TYR A 39 -14.26 -2.86 21.86
N LYS A 40 -14.10 -1.80 21.05
CA LYS A 40 -15.13 -1.32 20.14
C LYS A 40 -15.39 -2.36 19.06
N GLU A 41 -16.59 -2.94 19.06
CA GLU A 41 -17.06 -3.76 17.95
C GLU A 41 -17.12 -2.86 16.70
N ARG A 42 -16.11 -2.98 15.85
CA ARG A 42 -16.13 -2.38 14.52
C ARG A 42 -16.92 -3.33 13.62
N GLU A 43 -17.87 -2.80 12.85
CA GLU A 43 -18.49 -3.60 11.81
C GLU A 43 -17.37 -4.13 10.91
N ASN A 44 -17.19 -5.45 10.91
CA ASN A 44 -16.26 -6.15 10.04
C ASN A 44 -16.83 -6.12 8.61
N VAL A 45 -16.84 -4.94 7.99
CA VAL A 45 -17.37 -4.79 6.63
C VAL A 45 -16.36 -5.35 5.62
N PHE A 46 -15.05 -5.34 5.92
CA PHE A 46 -13.99 -5.63 4.95
C PHE A 46 -12.84 -6.54 5.42
N GLY A 47 -13.00 -7.30 6.53
CA GLY A 47 -11.98 -8.28 6.95
C GLY A 47 -10.67 -7.67 7.46
N GLU A 48 -10.72 -6.43 7.94
CA GLU A 48 -9.59 -5.71 8.50
C GLU A 48 -9.15 -6.35 9.82
N ILE A 49 -7.88 -6.74 9.91
CA ILE A 49 -7.28 -7.20 11.18
C ILE A 49 -6.73 -5.97 11.90
N TYR A 50 -7.54 -5.37 12.77
CA TYR A 50 -7.07 -4.36 13.71
C TYR A 50 -6.36 -5.03 14.89
N GLN A 51 -5.07 -5.36 14.74
CA GLN A 51 -4.24 -5.70 15.89
C GLN A 51 -3.79 -4.42 16.60
N LEU A 52 -4.70 -3.83 17.36
CA LEU A 52 -4.33 -2.81 18.33
C LEU A 52 -3.56 -3.49 19.46
N ASN A 53 -2.35 -3.02 19.75
CA ASN A 53 -1.56 -3.53 20.85
C ASN A 53 -2.06 -2.87 22.15
N PRO A 54 -2.55 -3.64 23.15
CA PRO A 54 -3.02 -3.07 24.41
C PRO A 54 -1.96 -2.25 25.16
N ALA A 55 -0.67 -2.49 24.91
CA ALA A 55 0.41 -1.72 25.53
C ALA A 55 0.53 -0.27 25.01
N ASP A 56 -0.13 0.05 23.89
CA ASP A 56 -0.10 1.39 23.28
C ASP A 56 -1.20 2.32 23.84
N TYR A 57 -2.05 1.83 24.74
CA TYR A 57 -3.18 2.56 25.31
C TYR A 57 -3.02 2.75 26.83
N PRO A 58 -3.54 3.86 27.42
CA PRO A 58 -3.51 4.06 28.87
C PRO A 58 -4.42 3.06 29.59
N ASP A 59 -4.13 2.72 30.86
CA ASP A 59 -5.01 1.84 31.65
C ASP A 59 -6.35 2.50 32.01
N GLU A 60 -6.37 3.83 32.15
CA GLU A 60 -7.55 4.64 32.48
C GLU A 60 -7.49 5.99 31.75
N GLY A 61 -8.64 6.55 31.37
CA GLY A 61 -8.71 7.83 30.66
C GLY A 61 -8.26 7.75 29.19
N VAL A 62 -7.89 8.89 28.60
CA VAL A 62 -7.54 9.03 27.19
C VAL A 62 -6.23 9.82 27.06
N ILE A 63 -5.39 9.47 26.09
CA ILE A 63 -4.24 10.29 25.71
C ILE A 63 -4.54 11.02 24.40
N VAL A 64 -4.45 12.34 24.43
CA VAL A 64 -4.53 13.19 23.23
C VAL A 64 -3.13 13.64 22.86
N LYS A 65 -2.66 13.27 21.66
CA LYS A 65 -1.34 13.61 21.15
C LYS A 65 -1.42 14.63 20.03
N ALA A 66 -0.49 15.57 19.99
CA ALA A 66 -0.28 16.47 18.87
C ALA A 66 1.20 16.61 18.54
N TYR A 67 1.50 16.96 17.29
CA TYR A 67 2.86 17.15 16.81
C TYR A 67 3.07 18.61 16.41
N LEU A 68 4.04 19.26 17.05
CA LEU A 68 4.41 20.64 16.75
C LEU A 68 5.86 20.69 16.22
N PRO A 69 6.17 21.59 15.27
CA PRO A 69 7.53 21.75 14.78
C PRO A 69 8.42 22.35 15.88
N VAL A 70 9.61 21.78 16.07
CA VAL A 70 10.58 22.30 17.03
C VAL A 70 11.13 23.62 16.53
N ASN A 71 10.82 24.70 17.25
CA ASN A 71 11.30 26.05 17.00
C ASN A 71 11.67 26.75 18.32
N SER A 72 12.17 27.98 18.25
CA SER A 72 12.58 28.76 19.43
C SER A 72 11.43 29.10 20.39
N PHE A 73 10.17 28.96 19.97
CA PHE A 73 8.98 29.30 20.74
C PHE A 73 8.27 28.08 21.34
N LEU A 74 8.74 26.86 21.05
CA LEU A 74 8.06 25.62 21.47
C LEU A 74 7.82 25.58 22.99
N GLY A 75 8.76 26.05 23.81
CA GLY A 75 8.60 26.13 25.26
C GLY A 75 7.45 27.05 25.68
N GLU A 76 7.37 28.25 25.09
CA GLU A 76 6.28 29.21 25.36
C GLU A 76 4.93 28.65 24.90
N THR A 77 4.89 28.00 23.74
CA THR A 77 3.68 27.35 23.22
C THR A 77 3.20 26.24 24.15
N VAL A 78 4.10 25.40 24.65
CA VAL A 78 3.78 24.34 25.61
C VAL A 78 3.24 24.90 26.92
N ASP A 79 3.84 25.96 27.44
CA ASP A 79 3.37 26.58 28.69
C ASP A 79 1.99 27.22 28.50
N ALA A 80 1.73 27.84 27.35
CA ALA A 80 0.41 28.36 26.98
C ALA A 80 -0.63 27.23 26.85
N ILE A 81 -0.27 26.09 26.25
CA ILE A 81 -1.15 24.91 26.18
C ILE A 81 -1.50 24.42 27.59
N LYS A 82 -0.51 24.27 28.48
CA LYS A 82 -0.75 23.84 29.87
C LYS A 82 -1.67 24.81 30.61
N GLU A 83 -1.47 26.12 30.45
CA GLU A 83 -2.32 27.12 31.07
C GLU A 83 -3.75 27.05 30.52
N ALA A 84 -3.92 26.97 29.21
CA ALA A 84 -5.22 26.85 28.56
C ALA A 84 -5.98 25.59 29.00
N ILE A 85 -5.29 24.44 29.11
CA ILE A 85 -5.88 23.19 29.59
C ILE A 85 -6.31 23.34 31.06
N ASN A 86 -5.47 23.90 31.93
CA ASN A 86 -5.84 24.11 33.33
C ASN A 86 -7.04 25.05 33.49
N ASN A 87 -7.21 26.02 32.59
CA ASN A 87 -8.37 26.92 32.58
C ASN A 87 -9.68 26.21 32.24
N LEU A 88 -9.66 25.01 31.69
CA LEU A 88 -10.88 24.22 31.47
C LEU A 88 -11.60 23.86 32.78
N LEU A 89 -10.87 23.81 33.91
CA LEU A 89 -11.47 23.64 35.24
C LEU A 89 -12.43 24.79 35.61
N LEU A 90 -12.23 25.99 35.05
CA LEU A 90 -13.13 27.13 35.27
C LEU A 90 -14.47 26.97 34.55
N PHE A 91 -14.55 26.03 33.61
CA PHE A 91 -15.76 25.66 32.87
C PHE A 91 -16.35 24.34 33.38
N ASP A 92 -15.96 23.89 34.58
CA ASP A 92 -16.39 22.65 35.21
C ASP A 92 -16.08 21.37 34.39
N ILE A 93 -15.06 21.41 33.52
CA ILE A 93 -14.61 20.24 32.74
C ILE A 93 -13.62 19.42 33.58
N ASP A 94 -13.90 18.13 33.77
CA ASP A 94 -13.00 17.22 34.49
C ASP A 94 -11.80 16.83 33.61
N LEU A 95 -10.59 17.17 34.06
CA LEU A 95 -9.34 16.87 33.37
C LEU A 95 -8.71 15.55 33.83
N GLY A 96 -9.25 14.90 34.86
CA GLY A 96 -8.73 13.64 35.38
C GLY A 96 -7.24 13.75 35.76
N ARG A 97 -6.40 12.91 35.13
CA ARG A 97 -4.95 12.88 35.44
C ARG A 97 -4.22 14.17 35.06
N ASN A 98 -4.69 14.89 34.03
CA ASN A 98 -4.11 16.13 33.51
C ASN A 98 -2.57 16.12 33.43
N ALA A 99 -2.00 15.07 32.85
CA ALA A 99 -0.56 14.91 32.74
C ALA A 99 -0.11 15.26 31.31
N VAL A 100 0.72 16.31 31.20
CA VAL A 100 1.31 16.73 29.93
C VAL A 100 2.75 16.23 29.85
N SER A 101 3.06 15.42 28.85
CA SER A 101 4.42 14.99 28.51
C SER A 101 4.83 15.50 27.14
N ILE A 102 6.15 15.63 26.96
CA ILE A 102 6.75 16.12 25.73
C ILE A 102 7.89 15.18 25.38
N SER A 103 7.90 14.70 24.16
CA SER A 103 8.97 13.88 23.59
C SER A 103 9.43 14.52 22.29
N GLU A 104 10.74 14.52 22.05
CA GLU A 104 11.28 14.88 20.75
C GLU A 104 11.07 13.69 19.82
N VAL A 105 10.39 13.93 18.69
CA VAL A 105 10.20 12.92 17.65
C VAL A 105 11.09 13.29 16.49
N ASN A 106 12.08 12.44 16.24
CA ASN A 106 12.93 12.61 15.09
C ASN A 106 12.11 12.28 13.82
N GLU A 107 12.18 13.12 12.78
CA GLU A 107 11.40 12.90 11.55
C GLU A 107 11.71 11.54 10.90
N GLU A 108 12.92 11.01 11.10
CA GLU A 108 13.29 9.65 10.71
C GLU A 108 12.56 8.56 11.51
N GLU A 109 12.28 8.77 12.80
CA GLU A 109 11.50 7.83 13.63
C GLU A 109 10.00 7.90 13.29
N TRP A 110 9.46 9.09 13.01
CA TRP A 110 8.10 9.24 12.50
C TRP A 110 7.94 8.60 11.10
N ALA A 111 8.89 8.84 10.21
CA ALA A 111 8.93 8.25 8.87
C ALA A 111 9.22 6.74 8.89
N THR A 112 9.49 6.12 10.05
CA THR A 112 9.68 4.68 10.18
C THR A 112 8.67 4.04 11.15
N ALA A 113 7.87 4.80 11.88
CA ALA A 113 6.86 4.28 12.81
C ALA A 113 5.84 3.37 12.11
N TRP A 114 5.48 3.67 10.85
CA TRP A 114 4.62 2.82 10.03
C TRP A 114 5.24 1.44 9.72
N LYS A 115 6.58 1.32 9.74
CA LYS A 115 7.29 0.06 9.45
C LYS A 115 6.97 -1.04 10.47
N LYS A 116 6.69 -0.67 11.72
CA LYS A 116 6.31 -1.61 12.80
C LYS A 116 4.96 -2.31 12.54
N TYR A 117 4.11 -1.72 11.71
CA TYR A 117 2.81 -2.29 11.36
C TYR A 117 2.86 -3.09 10.04
N TYR A 118 3.97 -3.00 9.30
CA TYR A 118 4.19 -3.77 8.08
C TYR A 118 4.89 -5.08 8.42
N ASN A 119 4.08 -6.13 8.49
CA ASN A 119 4.53 -7.50 8.72
C ASN A 119 4.55 -8.29 7.39
N PRO A 120 5.24 -9.43 7.32
CA PRO A 120 5.13 -10.35 6.19
C PRO A 120 3.67 -10.75 5.91
N VAL A 121 3.23 -10.62 4.66
CA VAL A 121 1.85 -10.94 4.25
C VAL A 121 1.87 -12.04 3.20
N LYS A 122 1.25 -13.18 3.52
CA LYS A 122 1.00 -14.23 2.55
C LYS A 122 -0.16 -13.80 1.64
N ILE A 123 0.11 -13.66 0.34
CA ILE A 123 -0.83 -13.11 -0.64
C ILE A 123 -1.41 -14.17 -1.59
N SER A 124 -0.76 -15.33 -1.71
CA SER A 124 -1.26 -16.45 -2.51
C SER A 124 -0.82 -17.79 -1.91
N GLU A 125 -1.05 -18.90 -2.63
CA GLU A 125 -0.61 -20.23 -2.17
C GLU A 125 0.90 -20.28 -1.96
N ARG A 126 1.65 -19.71 -2.91
CA ARG A 126 3.12 -19.69 -2.90
C ARG A 126 3.73 -18.34 -2.57
N PHE A 127 3.05 -17.21 -2.75
CA PHE A 127 3.69 -15.90 -2.57
C PHE A 127 3.48 -15.29 -1.18
N THR A 128 4.58 -14.75 -0.65
CA THR A 128 4.61 -13.93 0.56
C THR A 128 5.39 -12.64 0.28
N ILE A 129 4.81 -11.50 0.63
CA ILE A 129 5.46 -10.19 0.55
C ILE A 129 6.10 -9.87 1.89
N VAL A 130 7.39 -9.57 1.87
CA VAL A 130 8.19 -9.33 3.07
C VAL A 130 8.79 -7.94 2.98
N PRO A 131 8.55 -7.07 3.97
CA PRO A 131 9.26 -5.80 4.06
C PRO A 131 10.76 -6.02 4.27
N THR A 132 11.60 -5.20 3.65
CA THR A 132 13.08 -5.35 3.68
C THR A 132 13.74 -5.33 5.06
N TRP A 133 13.04 -4.85 6.09
CA TRP A 133 13.53 -4.78 7.46
C TRP A 133 13.10 -5.96 8.34
N GLU A 134 12.24 -6.85 7.83
CA GLU A 134 11.78 -8.04 8.55
C GLU A 134 12.70 -9.23 8.26
N ASP A 135 13.11 -9.93 9.32
CA ASP A 135 13.82 -11.21 9.18
C ASP A 135 12.79 -12.34 9.03
N TYR A 136 12.54 -12.74 7.77
CA TYR A 136 11.54 -13.76 7.43
C TYR A 136 12.20 -14.98 6.79
N ALA A 137 11.96 -16.14 7.39
CA ALA A 137 12.33 -17.43 6.81
C ALA A 137 11.12 -18.05 6.11
N PRO A 138 11.29 -18.59 4.88
CA PRO A 138 10.21 -19.31 4.20
C PRO A 138 9.68 -20.46 5.06
N VAL A 139 8.37 -20.58 5.15
CA VAL A 139 7.65 -21.67 5.84
C VAL A 139 7.60 -22.95 5.01
N SER A 140 7.91 -22.89 3.70
CA SER A 140 7.99 -24.08 2.83
C SER A 140 9.02 -23.89 1.70
N SER A 141 9.47 -24.99 1.09
CA SER A 141 10.39 -24.94 -0.06
C SER A 141 9.79 -24.36 -1.34
N ASP A 142 8.46 -24.40 -1.44
CA ASP A 142 7.73 -23.96 -2.64
C ASP A 142 7.28 -22.51 -2.55
N GLU A 143 7.53 -21.87 -1.40
CA GLU A 143 7.22 -20.47 -1.13
C GLU A 143 8.17 -19.52 -1.87
N LEU A 144 7.58 -18.50 -2.47
CA LEU A 144 8.22 -17.44 -3.23
C LEU A 144 8.09 -16.15 -2.44
N ILE A 145 9.23 -15.64 -1.98
CA ILE A 145 9.30 -14.40 -1.22
C ILE A 145 9.54 -13.23 -2.17
N ILE A 146 8.74 -12.18 -2.03
CA ILE A 146 8.99 -10.89 -2.67
C ILE A 146 9.36 -9.88 -1.58
N GLU A 147 10.61 -9.44 -1.59
CA GLU A 147 11.09 -8.38 -0.70
C GLU A 147 10.78 -7.01 -1.30
N LEU A 148 10.12 -6.12 -0.55
CA LEU A 148 9.81 -4.76 -0.99
C LEU A 148 10.21 -3.72 0.05
N ASP A 149 10.64 -2.54 -0.42
CA ASP A 149 10.71 -1.33 0.38
C ASP A 149 9.55 -0.38 -0.02
N PRO A 150 8.48 -0.28 0.78
CA PRO A 150 7.34 0.60 0.53
C PRO A 150 7.69 2.10 0.56
N GLY A 151 8.88 2.49 1.04
CA GLY A 151 9.24 3.87 1.30
C GLY A 151 9.48 4.76 0.07
N MET A 152 9.59 4.20 -1.16
CA MET A 152 10.02 4.97 -2.34
C MET A 152 9.09 4.91 -3.57
N ALA A 153 8.07 4.05 -3.62
CA ALA A 153 7.16 4.00 -4.78
C ALA A 153 5.77 3.44 -4.46
N PHE A 154 4.84 3.74 -5.37
CA PHE A 154 3.48 3.18 -5.41
C PHE A 154 3.53 1.65 -5.52
N GLY A 155 2.74 0.95 -4.70
CA GLY A 155 2.62 -0.52 -4.74
C GLY A 155 3.35 -1.21 -3.60
N THR A 156 2.74 -1.19 -2.41
CA THR A 156 3.15 -1.93 -1.19
C THR A 156 3.10 -3.45 -1.37
N GLY A 157 2.50 -3.91 -2.48
CA GLY A 157 2.31 -5.31 -2.81
C GLY A 157 1.06 -5.94 -2.17
N THR A 158 0.52 -5.32 -1.12
CA THR A 158 -0.60 -5.85 -0.33
C THR A 158 -1.97 -5.32 -0.75
N HIS A 159 -2.01 -4.31 -1.63
CA HIS A 159 -3.28 -3.77 -2.14
C HIS A 159 -4.06 -4.86 -2.90
N PRO A 160 -5.41 -4.94 -2.77
CA PRO A 160 -6.23 -5.99 -3.40
C PRO A 160 -5.95 -6.23 -4.88
N THR A 161 -5.77 -5.16 -5.66
CA THR A 161 -5.45 -5.27 -7.10
C THR A 161 -4.10 -5.95 -7.37
N THR A 162 -3.11 -5.69 -6.52
CA THR A 162 -1.79 -6.32 -6.64
C THR A 162 -1.86 -7.80 -6.25
N VAL A 163 -2.56 -8.10 -5.15
CA VAL A 163 -2.79 -9.48 -4.69
C VAL A 163 -3.48 -10.31 -5.79
N MET A 164 -4.56 -9.80 -6.38
CA MET A 164 -5.26 -10.49 -7.46
C MET A 164 -4.39 -10.66 -8.71
N CYS A 165 -3.57 -9.66 -9.07
CA CYS A 165 -2.62 -9.79 -10.18
C CYS A 165 -1.57 -10.88 -9.92
N ILE A 166 -1.02 -10.98 -8.71
CA ILE A 166 -0.04 -12.02 -8.37
C ILE A 166 -0.69 -13.41 -8.39
N GLN A 167 -1.90 -13.55 -7.85
CA GLN A 167 -2.68 -14.78 -7.94
C GLN A 167 -2.98 -15.17 -9.39
N ALA A 168 -3.28 -14.19 -10.25
CA ALA A 168 -3.50 -14.42 -11.67
C ALA A 168 -2.21 -14.83 -12.40
N LEU A 169 -1.07 -14.20 -12.09
CA LEU A 169 0.24 -14.58 -12.63
C LEU A 169 0.59 -16.01 -12.25
N GLU A 170 0.39 -16.40 -10.98
CA GLU A 170 0.65 -17.77 -10.49
C GLU A 170 -0.14 -18.84 -11.25
N ARG A 171 -1.34 -18.51 -11.76
CA ARG A 171 -2.18 -19.42 -12.55
C ARG A 171 -1.82 -19.48 -14.03
N THR A 172 -1.16 -18.44 -14.56
CA THR A 172 -1.03 -18.23 -16.01
C THR A 172 0.40 -18.31 -16.51
N VAL A 173 1.36 -17.77 -15.75
CA VAL A 173 2.78 -17.78 -16.11
C VAL A 173 3.36 -19.17 -15.89
N LYS A 174 4.08 -19.65 -16.90
CA LYS A 174 4.79 -20.92 -16.89
C LYS A 174 6.29 -20.68 -17.00
N PRO A 175 7.11 -21.65 -16.54
CA PRO A 175 8.55 -21.61 -16.77
C PRO A 175 8.87 -21.45 -18.26
N GLY A 176 9.66 -20.43 -18.60
CA GLY A 176 10.04 -20.14 -19.97
C GLY A 176 9.19 -19.08 -20.69
N ASP A 177 8.14 -18.55 -20.08
CA ASP A 177 7.29 -17.52 -20.68
C ASP A 177 7.99 -16.16 -20.77
N MET A 178 7.62 -15.37 -21.78
CA MET A 178 7.89 -13.93 -21.84
C MET A 178 6.73 -13.15 -21.23
N VAL A 179 7.03 -12.28 -20.26
CA VAL A 179 6.02 -11.45 -19.60
C VAL A 179 6.26 -9.97 -19.89
N VAL A 180 5.20 -9.21 -20.09
CA VAL A 180 5.25 -7.74 -20.14
C VAL A 180 4.36 -7.18 -19.05
N ASP A 181 4.93 -6.31 -18.21
CA ASP A 181 4.25 -5.64 -17.11
C ASP A 181 4.12 -4.15 -17.44
N VAL A 182 2.88 -3.69 -17.62
CA VAL A 182 2.56 -2.33 -18.04
C VAL A 182 2.03 -1.53 -16.85
N GLY A 183 2.71 -0.44 -16.52
CA GLY A 183 2.49 0.33 -15.29
C GLY A 183 3.12 -0.39 -14.10
N THR A 184 4.41 -0.76 -14.22
CA THR A 184 5.08 -1.66 -13.28
C THR A 184 5.18 -1.11 -11.85
N GLY A 185 5.13 0.21 -11.66
CA GLY A 185 5.18 0.85 -10.34
C GLY A 185 6.41 0.42 -9.54
N SER A 186 6.22 -0.24 -8.40
CA SER A 186 7.29 -0.81 -7.58
C SER A 186 8.03 -2.00 -8.20
N GLY A 187 7.57 -2.55 -9.32
CA GLY A 187 8.14 -3.75 -9.95
C GLY A 187 7.64 -5.08 -9.39
N VAL A 188 6.70 -5.05 -8.43
CA VAL A 188 6.23 -6.23 -7.71
C VAL A 188 5.69 -7.34 -8.61
N LEU A 189 4.90 -7.00 -9.63
CA LEU A 189 4.34 -7.99 -10.57
C LEU A 189 5.42 -8.58 -11.48
N SER A 190 6.37 -7.75 -11.89
CA SER A 190 7.53 -8.18 -12.66
C SER A 190 8.42 -9.15 -11.87
N ILE A 191 8.62 -8.89 -10.58
CA ILE A 191 9.36 -9.79 -9.68
C ILE A 191 8.61 -11.11 -9.51
N ALA A 192 7.29 -11.06 -9.28
CA ALA A 192 6.46 -12.25 -9.18
C ALA A 192 6.57 -13.14 -10.44
N ALA A 193 6.48 -12.52 -11.63
CA ALA A 193 6.64 -13.24 -12.90
C ALA A 193 8.03 -13.89 -13.04
N ALA A 194 9.10 -13.20 -12.64
CA ALA A 194 10.45 -13.76 -12.65
C ALA A 194 10.62 -14.93 -11.67
N LEU A 195 10.03 -14.85 -10.47
CA LEU A 195 10.03 -15.93 -9.48
C LEU A 195 9.21 -17.15 -9.93
N LEU A 196 8.24 -16.97 -10.82
CA LEU A 196 7.53 -18.05 -11.54
C LEU A 196 8.35 -18.64 -12.70
N GLN A 197 9.63 -18.28 -12.82
CA GLN A 197 10.57 -18.79 -13.82
C GLN A 197 10.26 -18.35 -15.26
N ALA A 198 9.64 -17.19 -15.43
CA ALA A 198 9.60 -16.53 -16.74
C ALA A 198 11.04 -16.39 -17.29
N ARG A 199 11.23 -16.61 -18.60
CA ARG A 199 12.56 -16.46 -19.22
C ARG A 199 12.98 -15.01 -19.35
N GLY A 200 12.02 -14.08 -19.36
CA GLY A 200 12.26 -12.66 -19.51
C GLY A 200 11.00 -11.86 -19.18
N VAL A 201 11.20 -10.74 -18.50
CA VAL A 201 10.13 -9.80 -18.13
C VAL A 201 10.49 -8.40 -18.60
N THR A 202 9.60 -7.77 -19.36
CA THR A 202 9.73 -6.36 -19.75
C THR A 202 8.79 -5.53 -18.88
N ALA A 203 9.36 -4.70 -18.02
CA ALA A 203 8.65 -3.87 -17.06
C ALA A 203 8.66 -2.40 -17.51
N LEU A 204 7.47 -1.82 -17.70
CA LEU A 204 7.29 -0.53 -18.33
C LEU A 204 6.50 0.41 -17.42
N ASP A 205 6.99 1.63 -17.24
CA ASP A 205 6.25 2.70 -16.55
C ASP A 205 6.49 4.06 -17.20
N LEU A 206 5.52 4.96 -17.09
CA LEU A 206 5.65 6.33 -17.60
C LEU A 206 6.48 7.20 -16.67
N ASP A 207 6.41 6.94 -15.35
CA ASP A 207 7.07 7.72 -14.32
C ASP A 207 8.50 7.22 -14.07
N GLU A 208 9.49 8.10 -14.22
CA GLU A 208 10.90 7.79 -13.97
C GLU A 208 11.15 7.41 -12.50
N VAL A 209 10.36 7.92 -11.55
CA VAL A 209 10.46 7.57 -10.13
C VAL A 209 10.06 6.11 -9.92
N ALA A 210 8.96 5.67 -10.55
CA ALA A 210 8.53 4.27 -10.54
C ALA A 210 9.60 3.37 -11.18
N VAL A 211 10.14 3.76 -12.34
CA VAL A 211 11.23 3.03 -13.01
C VAL A 211 12.46 2.87 -12.12
N ALA A 212 12.87 3.94 -11.42
CA ALA A 212 14.00 3.89 -10.51
C ALA A 212 13.73 2.93 -9.33
N SER A 213 12.53 2.98 -8.75
CA SER A 213 12.14 2.09 -7.67
C SER A 213 12.05 0.63 -8.09
N ALA A 214 11.43 0.34 -9.23
CA ALA A 214 11.35 -1.02 -9.77
C ALA A 214 12.74 -1.61 -10.01
N LYS A 215 13.71 -0.83 -10.52
CA LYS A 215 15.10 -1.29 -10.67
C LYS A 215 15.76 -1.65 -9.34
N ILE A 216 15.45 -0.94 -8.26
CA ILE A 216 15.98 -1.23 -6.92
C ILE A 216 15.36 -2.52 -6.39
N ASN A 217 14.04 -2.65 -6.45
CA ASN A 217 13.32 -3.85 -5.96
C ASN A 217 13.68 -5.10 -6.77
N VAL A 218 13.84 -4.99 -8.09
CA VAL A 218 14.29 -6.09 -8.96
C VAL A 218 15.69 -6.58 -8.58
N LYS A 219 16.61 -5.67 -8.22
CA LYS A 219 17.95 -6.03 -7.74
C LYS A 219 17.91 -6.65 -6.36
N LEU A 220 17.12 -6.10 -5.46
CA LEU A 220 16.90 -6.62 -4.10
C LEU A 220 16.44 -8.08 -4.15
N ASN A 221 15.47 -8.39 -5.01
CA ASN A 221 14.96 -9.75 -5.22
C ASN A 221 15.84 -10.63 -6.11
N LYS A 222 17.01 -10.13 -6.55
CA LYS A 222 18.00 -10.89 -7.35
C LYS A 222 17.45 -11.43 -8.68
N VAL A 223 16.49 -10.73 -9.28
CA VAL A 223 15.86 -11.09 -10.57
C VAL A 223 16.24 -10.13 -11.72
N HIS A 224 17.28 -9.32 -11.52
CA HIS A 224 17.72 -8.29 -12.48
C HIS A 224 18.28 -8.82 -13.80
N ASP A 225 18.66 -10.10 -13.87
CA ASP A 225 19.06 -10.76 -15.12
C ASP A 225 17.86 -11.18 -15.98
N VAL A 226 16.67 -11.24 -15.39
CA VAL A 226 15.42 -11.67 -16.04
C VAL A 226 14.50 -10.48 -16.33
N VAL A 227 14.48 -9.49 -15.43
CA VAL A 227 13.59 -8.33 -15.50
C VAL A 227 14.31 -7.10 -16.06
N SER A 228 13.87 -6.63 -17.22
CA SER A 228 14.31 -5.37 -17.82
C SER A 228 13.31 -4.26 -17.54
N VAL A 229 13.74 -3.20 -16.85
CA VAL A 229 12.88 -2.06 -16.49
C VAL A 229 13.25 -0.83 -17.30
N SER A 230 12.28 -0.21 -17.97
CA SER A 230 12.47 1.01 -18.77
C SER A 230 11.27 1.94 -18.68
N GLN A 231 11.54 3.24 -18.86
CA GLN A 231 10.46 4.20 -19.03
C GLN A 231 9.80 3.99 -20.40
N ASN A 232 8.48 3.90 -20.43
CA ASN A 232 7.71 3.83 -21.67
C ASN A 232 6.25 4.28 -21.46
N ASN A 233 5.62 4.73 -22.54
CA ASN A 233 4.19 4.99 -22.55
C ASN A 233 3.45 3.72 -23.00
N LEU A 234 2.88 3.00 -22.03
CA LEU A 234 2.17 1.74 -22.27
C LEU A 234 3.03 0.75 -23.08
N LEU A 235 2.57 0.37 -24.28
CA LEU A 235 3.22 -0.59 -25.18
C LEU A 235 3.86 0.08 -26.40
N ASP A 236 4.13 1.39 -26.36
CA ASP A 236 4.72 2.10 -27.50
C ASP A 236 6.08 1.49 -27.89
N GLY A 237 6.27 1.21 -29.18
CA GLY A 237 7.47 0.54 -29.70
C GLY A 237 7.69 -0.91 -29.22
N VAL A 238 6.73 -1.54 -28.52
CA VAL A 238 6.84 -2.93 -28.08
C VAL A 238 6.34 -3.87 -29.18
N GLU A 239 7.22 -4.69 -29.74
CA GLU A 239 6.88 -5.66 -30.78
C GLU A 239 6.58 -7.06 -30.21
N GLY A 240 5.61 -7.75 -30.83
CA GLY A 240 4.92 -8.90 -30.24
C GLY A 240 5.76 -10.16 -30.06
N SER A 241 5.80 -10.66 -28.83
CA SER A 241 6.25 -12.02 -28.45
C SER A 241 5.92 -12.40 -26.99
N ALA A 242 4.97 -11.71 -26.35
CA ALA A 242 4.63 -11.95 -24.94
C ALA A 242 3.70 -13.15 -24.81
N ASP A 243 4.00 -14.04 -23.87
CA ASP A 243 3.09 -15.14 -23.47
C ASP A 243 2.04 -14.61 -22.49
N VAL A 244 2.42 -13.64 -21.64
CA VAL A 244 1.53 -12.96 -20.71
C VAL A 244 1.79 -11.45 -20.73
N VAL A 245 0.74 -10.65 -20.82
CA VAL A 245 0.77 -9.22 -20.49
C VAL A 245 -0.01 -9.03 -19.19
N VAL A 246 0.53 -8.26 -18.26
CA VAL A 246 -0.15 -7.85 -17.03
C VAL A 246 -0.18 -6.33 -16.93
N ALA A 247 -1.30 -5.77 -16.50
CA ALA A 247 -1.45 -4.33 -16.27
C ALA A 247 -2.35 -4.07 -15.05
N ASN A 248 -1.80 -3.44 -14.02
CA ASN A 248 -2.55 -2.99 -12.85
C ASN A 248 -2.67 -1.47 -12.86
N ILE A 249 -3.55 -0.96 -13.73
CA ILE A 249 -3.72 0.47 -14.02
C ILE A 249 -5.21 0.82 -14.14
N LEU A 250 -5.53 2.10 -14.31
CA LEU A 250 -6.92 2.56 -14.36
C LEU A 250 -7.71 1.93 -15.52
N ALA A 251 -8.98 1.60 -15.26
CA ALA A 251 -9.89 0.97 -16.23
C ALA A 251 -10.01 1.78 -17.55
N GLU A 252 -10.06 3.10 -17.48
CA GLU A 252 -10.14 3.99 -18.64
C GLU A 252 -8.90 3.90 -19.53
N VAL A 253 -7.74 3.63 -18.92
CA VAL A 253 -6.50 3.40 -19.67
C VAL A 253 -6.57 2.02 -20.30
N ILE A 254 -6.98 1.00 -19.54
CA ILE A 254 -7.14 -0.38 -20.02
C ILE A 254 -7.98 -0.45 -21.30
N VAL A 255 -9.17 0.14 -21.28
CA VAL A 255 -10.10 0.15 -22.43
C VAL A 255 -9.46 0.77 -23.68
N ARG A 256 -8.53 1.72 -23.53
CA ARG A 256 -7.90 2.41 -24.67
C ARG A 256 -6.78 1.62 -25.33
N PHE A 257 -6.16 0.66 -24.63
CA PHE A 257 -4.97 -0.02 -25.13
C PHE A 257 -5.13 -1.53 -25.33
N THR A 258 -6.35 -2.08 -25.15
CA THR A 258 -6.62 -3.51 -25.37
C THR A 258 -6.24 -3.99 -26.77
N ASP A 259 -6.40 -3.16 -27.80
CA ASP A 259 -5.97 -3.46 -29.18
C ASP A 259 -4.45 -3.56 -29.32
N ASP A 260 -3.70 -2.75 -28.57
CA ASP A 260 -2.24 -2.81 -28.56
C ASP A 260 -1.75 -4.03 -27.79
N VAL A 261 -2.43 -4.39 -26.69
CA VAL A 261 -2.19 -5.66 -25.99
C VAL A 261 -2.42 -6.84 -26.93
N ALA A 262 -3.49 -6.81 -27.73
CA ALA A 262 -3.77 -7.86 -28.72
C ALA A 262 -2.65 -7.99 -29.75
N LYS A 263 -1.93 -6.91 -30.11
CA LYS A 263 -0.79 -6.99 -31.03
C LYS A 263 0.44 -7.63 -30.37
N VAL A 264 0.60 -7.49 -29.06
CA VAL A 264 1.80 -7.92 -28.31
C VAL A 264 1.70 -9.35 -27.77
N VAL A 265 0.54 -9.74 -27.24
CA VAL A 265 0.28 -11.08 -26.65
C VAL A 265 0.22 -12.12 -27.76
N LYS A 266 0.90 -13.27 -27.66
CA LYS A 266 0.80 -14.34 -28.66
C LYS A 266 -0.61 -14.94 -28.74
N PRO A 267 -1.00 -15.58 -29.86
CA PRO A 267 -2.21 -16.42 -29.89
C PRO A 267 -2.19 -17.44 -28.75
N SER A 268 -3.31 -17.61 -28.05
CA SER A 268 -3.43 -18.41 -26.81
C SER A 268 -2.69 -17.87 -25.58
N GLY A 269 -2.01 -16.72 -25.67
CA GLY A 269 -1.39 -16.04 -24.53
C GLY A 269 -2.43 -15.31 -23.67
N TYR A 270 -1.98 -14.76 -22.54
CA TYR A 270 -2.86 -14.15 -21.55
C TYR A 270 -2.70 -12.63 -21.46
N PHE A 271 -3.82 -11.96 -21.17
CA PHE A 271 -3.85 -10.59 -20.69
C PHE A 271 -4.52 -10.57 -19.31
N ILE A 272 -3.78 -10.11 -18.31
CA ILE A 272 -4.25 -9.91 -16.95
C ILE A 272 -4.41 -8.41 -16.74
N ALA A 273 -5.61 -7.96 -16.38
CA ALA A 273 -5.84 -6.56 -16.03
C ALA A 273 -6.48 -6.42 -14.65
N SER A 274 -5.97 -5.50 -13.83
CA SER A 274 -6.58 -5.06 -12.57
C SER A 274 -6.48 -3.54 -12.44
N GLY A 275 -6.74 -2.97 -11.25
CA GLY A 275 -6.97 -1.52 -11.08
C GLY A 275 -8.39 -1.10 -11.48
N ILE A 276 -9.30 -2.08 -11.57
CA ILE A 276 -10.67 -1.91 -12.07
C ILE A 276 -11.62 -1.89 -10.87
N ILE A 277 -12.35 -0.79 -10.71
CA ILE A 277 -13.45 -0.71 -9.74
C ILE A 277 -14.64 -1.52 -10.28
N GLY A 278 -15.37 -2.21 -9.40
CA GLY A 278 -16.46 -3.12 -9.78
C GLY A 278 -17.48 -2.58 -10.79
N GLN A 279 -17.77 -1.27 -10.73
CA GLN A 279 -18.68 -0.58 -11.67
C GLN A 279 -18.16 -0.55 -13.12
N LYS A 280 -16.83 -0.54 -13.29
CA LYS A 280 -16.13 -0.48 -14.59
C LYS A 280 -15.83 -1.85 -15.19
N LYS A 281 -16.12 -2.94 -14.46
CA LYS A 281 -15.86 -4.32 -14.87
C LYS A 281 -16.39 -4.64 -16.27
N GLN A 282 -17.65 -4.31 -16.55
CA GLN A 282 -18.27 -4.70 -17.82
C GLN A 282 -17.66 -3.95 -19.00
N GLU A 283 -17.37 -2.67 -18.84
CA GLU A 283 -16.71 -1.82 -19.83
C GLU A 283 -15.35 -2.42 -20.27
N VAL A 284 -14.54 -2.85 -19.30
CA VAL A 284 -13.24 -3.48 -19.57
C VAL A 284 -13.39 -4.84 -20.26
N LYS A 285 -14.33 -5.67 -19.81
CA LYS A 285 -14.59 -6.98 -20.43
C LYS A 285 -15.00 -6.83 -21.89
N ASP A 286 -15.90 -5.91 -22.18
CA ASP A 286 -16.40 -5.69 -23.54
C ASP A 286 -15.28 -5.20 -24.47
N ALA A 287 -14.40 -4.31 -23.98
CA ALA A 287 -13.22 -3.86 -24.71
C ALA A 287 -12.24 -5.01 -25.01
N MET A 288 -11.93 -5.85 -24.02
CA MET A 288 -11.08 -7.04 -24.23
C MET A 288 -11.68 -8.00 -25.27
N ILE A 289 -13.00 -8.26 -25.19
CA ILE A 289 -13.69 -9.13 -26.15
C ILE A 289 -13.65 -8.54 -27.55
N ALA A 290 -13.89 -7.24 -27.70
CA ALA A 290 -13.81 -6.54 -28.98
C ALA A 290 -12.41 -6.61 -29.60
N SER A 291 -11.36 -6.57 -28.78
CA SER A 291 -9.95 -6.72 -29.20
C SER A 291 -9.52 -8.19 -29.44
N GLY A 292 -10.43 -9.15 -29.37
CA GLY A 292 -10.15 -10.55 -29.71
C GLY A 292 -9.66 -11.42 -28.56
N PHE A 293 -10.02 -11.09 -27.31
CA PHE A 293 -9.79 -11.95 -26.16
C PHE A 293 -11.06 -12.69 -25.71
N SER A 294 -10.91 -13.87 -25.11
CA SER A 294 -11.94 -14.56 -24.34
C SER A 294 -11.69 -14.37 -22.85
N ILE A 295 -12.71 -14.02 -22.08
CA ILE A 295 -12.57 -13.89 -20.62
C ILE A 295 -12.58 -15.28 -19.99
N GLU A 296 -11.46 -15.68 -19.37
CA GLU A 296 -11.29 -16.97 -18.69
C GLU A 296 -11.80 -16.88 -17.25
N GLU A 297 -11.41 -15.81 -16.55
CA GLU A 297 -11.74 -15.65 -15.14
C GLU A 297 -11.94 -14.16 -14.80
N THR A 298 -12.78 -13.91 -13.79
CA THR A 298 -12.89 -12.60 -13.15
C THR A 298 -12.81 -12.79 -11.65
N ILE A 299 -11.77 -12.23 -11.05
CA ILE A 299 -11.49 -12.28 -9.62
C ILE A 299 -12.02 -10.98 -9.01
N LEU A 300 -12.72 -11.10 -7.88
CA LEU A 300 -13.20 -9.95 -7.12
C LEU A 300 -12.59 -10.01 -5.72
N MET A 301 -12.08 -8.87 -5.26
CA MET A 301 -11.58 -8.69 -3.91
C MET A 301 -11.97 -7.28 -3.47
N GLU A 302 -12.83 -7.19 -2.45
CA GLU A 302 -13.48 -5.94 -2.05
C GLU A 302 -14.20 -5.29 -3.25
N ASP A 303 -13.96 -4.00 -3.49
CA ASP A 303 -14.52 -3.25 -4.62
C ASP A 303 -13.71 -3.38 -5.91
N TRP A 304 -12.61 -4.13 -5.87
CA TRP A 304 -11.67 -4.27 -6.98
C TRP A 304 -11.90 -5.54 -7.78
N VAL A 305 -11.54 -5.45 -9.05
CA VAL A 305 -11.66 -6.54 -10.02
C VAL A 305 -10.32 -6.78 -10.70
N ALA A 306 -9.98 -8.06 -10.87
CA ALA A 306 -8.97 -8.50 -11.84
C ALA A 306 -9.62 -9.42 -12.87
N ILE A 307 -9.19 -9.31 -14.12
CA ILE A 307 -9.71 -10.09 -15.24
C ILE A 307 -8.54 -10.84 -15.87
N ILE A 308 -8.70 -12.16 -16.01
CA ILE A 308 -7.81 -13.00 -16.81
C ILE A 308 -8.50 -13.23 -18.15
N ALA A 309 -7.89 -12.74 -19.21
CA ALA A 309 -8.36 -12.89 -20.57
C ALA A 309 -7.31 -13.65 -21.39
N LYS A 310 -7.76 -14.44 -22.36
CA LYS A 310 -6.90 -15.24 -23.24
C LYS A 310 -7.07 -14.78 -24.68
N ARG A 311 -5.97 -14.56 -25.39
CA ARG A 311 -6.01 -14.15 -26.79
C ARG A 311 -6.54 -15.30 -27.64
N ASN A 312 -7.57 -15.02 -28.44
CA ASN A 312 -8.10 -15.98 -29.41
C ASN A 312 -7.04 -16.30 -30.48
N HIS A 313 -7.28 -17.35 -31.26
CA HIS A 313 -6.40 -17.80 -32.34
C HIS A 313 -6.24 -16.77 -33.46
#